data_AF-A0A1C7MTP0-F1
#
_entry.id   AF-A0A1C7MTP0-F1
#
_cell.length_a   1.000
_cell.length_b   1.000
_cell.length_c   1.000
_cell.angle_alpha   90.00
_cell.angle_beta   90.00
_cell.angle_gamma   90.00
#
_symmetry.space_group_name_H-M   'P 1'
#
loop_
_entity.id
_entity.type
_entity.pdbx_description
1 polymer ?
#
loop_
_entity_poly.entity_id
_entity_poly.type
_entity_poly.pdbx_seq_one_letter_code
_entity_poly.pdbx_strand_id
1 'polypeptide(L)'
;MQKAHQVLINCLVLNIYPEHRTKDENMIQMTVCPGKPKTLISFLKPVVEEVQAMYDNKLVIKKEGVELFRCRVAILSVTGDIPSISELMMAAGHTTTFGCRICKVKCHKPHGVSNKGKSYPKMGPLRTLEELKNGDLAHGMPGVPKLFTELKTFIISYFFFGDKLHMLGHGMGHMVYKLLDPKTSDW
;
A
#
# COMPACT_ATOMS: atom_id res chain seq x y z
N MET A 1 13.88 -24.56 1.95
CA MET A 1 12.91 -24.22 0.88
C MET A 1 12.53 -22.76 1.01
N GLN A 2 12.91 -21.91 0.05
CA GLN A 2 12.37 -20.54 -0.03
C GLN A 2 10.88 -20.65 -0.33
N LYS A 3 10.01 -20.18 0.58
CA LYS A 3 8.59 -20.00 0.25
C LYS A 3 8.53 -19.05 -0.94
N ALA A 4 7.96 -19.50 -2.06
CA ALA A 4 7.67 -18.64 -3.18
C ALA A 4 6.65 -17.60 -2.71
N HIS A 5 7.10 -16.39 -2.43
CA HIS A 5 6.22 -15.27 -2.17
C HIS A 5 5.59 -14.86 -3.52
N GLN A 6 4.41 -15.38 -3.82
CA GLN A 6 3.61 -14.90 -4.92
C GLN A 6 2.93 -13.61 -4.50
N VAL A 7 2.95 -12.61 -5.37
CA VAL A 7 2.18 -11.38 -5.17
C VAL A 7 0.99 -11.43 -6.13
N LEU A 8 -0.20 -11.30 -5.56
CA LEU A 8 -1.45 -11.20 -6.30
C LEU A 8 -1.85 -9.73 -6.38
N ILE A 9 -2.11 -9.24 -7.58
CA ILE A 9 -2.58 -7.87 -7.80
C ILE A 9 -4.02 -7.92 -8.29
N ASN A 10 -4.93 -7.42 -7.46
CA ASN A 10 -6.36 -7.35 -7.75
C ASN A 10 -6.80 -5.88 -7.85
N CYS A 11 -7.75 -5.62 -8.75
CA CYS A 11 -8.43 -4.35 -8.87
C CYS A 11 -9.85 -4.47 -8.33
N LEU A 12 -10.22 -3.50 -7.49
CA LEU A 12 -11.56 -3.36 -6.93
C LEU A 12 -12.27 -2.22 -7.65
N VAL A 13 -13.44 -2.52 -8.24
CA VAL A 13 -14.28 -1.50 -8.86
C VAL A 13 -15.11 -0.80 -7.78
N LEU A 14 -14.73 0.42 -7.44
CA LEU A 14 -15.35 1.17 -6.34
C LEU A 14 -16.77 1.66 -6.65
N ASN A 15 -17.22 1.58 -7.91
CA ASN A 15 -18.61 1.82 -8.31
C ASN A 15 -19.56 0.68 -7.92
N ILE A 16 -19.04 -0.51 -7.57
CA ILE A 16 -19.84 -1.62 -7.08
C ILE A 16 -20.08 -1.41 -5.58
N TYR A 17 -21.31 -1.72 -5.14
CA TYR A 17 -21.71 -1.57 -3.74
C TYR A 17 -20.74 -2.30 -2.78
N PRO A 18 -20.41 -1.74 -1.60
CA PRO A 18 -19.37 -2.27 -0.71
C PRO A 18 -19.49 -3.74 -0.35
N GLU A 19 -20.71 -4.26 -0.18
CA GLU A 19 -20.96 -5.66 0.17
C GLU A 19 -20.77 -6.64 -0.99
N HIS A 20 -20.54 -6.13 -2.21
CA HIS A 20 -20.45 -6.95 -3.42
C HIS A 20 -19.10 -6.84 -4.12
N ARG A 21 -18.39 -5.72 -3.97
CA ARG A 21 -17.13 -5.47 -4.70
C ARG A 21 -15.97 -6.40 -4.35
N THR A 22 -16.01 -7.08 -3.20
CA THR A 22 -14.98 -8.05 -2.78
C THR A 22 -15.38 -9.50 -3.06
N LYS A 23 -16.52 -9.74 -3.72
CA LYS A 23 -16.87 -11.08 -4.21
C LYS A 23 -15.98 -11.41 -5.42
N ASP A 24 -15.60 -12.68 -5.56
CA ASP A 24 -14.68 -13.13 -6.62
C ASP A 24 -15.16 -12.71 -8.03
N GLU A 25 -16.47 -12.75 -8.28
CA GLU A 25 -17.10 -12.32 -9.54
C GLU A 25 -16.95 -10.82 -9.87
N ASN A 26 -16.66 -9.99 -8.87
CA ASN A 26 -16.55 -8.53 -8.98
C ASN A 26 -15.10 -8.03 -8.80
N MET A 27 -14.16 -8.92 -8.49
CA MET A 27 -12.74 -8.60 -8.38
C MET A 27 -12.02 -8.91 -9.69
N ILE A 28 -11.27 -7.93 -10.20
CA ILE A 28 -10.51 -8.12 -11.43
C ILE A 28 -9.08 -8.51 -11.04
N GLN A 29 -8.73 -9.78 -11.24
CA GLN A 29 -7.35 -10.24 -11.06
C GLN A 29 -6.48 -9.75 -12.22
N MET A 30 -5.55 -8.84 -11.92
CA MET A 30 -4.75 -8.18 -12.96
C MET A 30 -3.48 -8.95 -13.29
N THR A 31 -2.76 -9.42 -12.28
CA THR A 31 -1.52 -10.17 -12.49
C THR A 31 -1.13 -11.00 -11.27
N VAL A 32 -0.33 -12.03 -11.54
CA VAL A 32 0.34 -12.86 -10.53
C VAL A 32 1.83 -12.71 -10.78
N CYS A 33 2.57 -12.17 -9.81
CA CYS A 33 4.03 -12.08 -9.90
C CYS A 33 4.64 -13.40 -9.40
N PRO A 34 5.31 -14.20 -10.27
CA PRO A 34 5.95 -15.44 -9.85
C PRO A 34 7.22 -15.12 -9.05
N GLY A 35 7.14 -15.24 -7.73
CA GLY A 35 8.23 -14.92 -6.80
C GLY A 35 8.30 -13.42 -6.45
N LYS A 36 9.24 -13.06 -5.57
CA LYS A 36 9.42 -11.67 -5.16
C LYS A 36 9.98 -10.87 -6.35
N PRO A 37 9.21 -9.94 -6.96
CA PRO A 37 9.69 -9.19 -8.10
C PRO A 37 10.88 -8.32 -7.69
N LYS A 38 11.76 -7.97 -8.65
CA LYS A 38 12.85 -7.01 -8.38
C LYS A 38 12.29 -5.69 -7.86
N THR A 39 11.16 -5.25 -8.43
CA THR A 39 10.29 -4.21 -7.87
C THR A 39 8.84 -4.49 -8.26
N LEU A 40 7.90 -4.33 -7.33
CA LEU A 40 6.47 -4.40 -7.64
C LEU A 40 6.04 -3.30 -8.64
N ILE A 41 6.80 -2.20 -8.67
CA ILE A 41 6.59 -1.06 -9.58
C ILE A 41 6.65 -1.47 -11.05
N SER A 42 7.58 -2.34 -11.47
CA SER A 42 7.68 -2.71 -12.89
C SER A 42 6.45 -3.48 -13.39
N PHE A 43 5.80 -4.24 -12.52
CA PHE A 43 4.56 -4.97 -12.82
C PHE A 43 3.34 -4.06 -12.83
N LEU A 44 3.30 -3.07 -11.94
CA LEU A 44 2.20 -2.11 -11.87
C LEU A 44 2.26 -1.02 -12.95
N LYS A 45 3.46 -0.73 -13.48
CA LYS A 45 3.66 0.31 -14.48
C LYS A 45 2.67 0.24 -15.67
N PRO A 46 2.58 -0.87 -16.43
CA PRO A 46 1.66 -0.92 -17.58
C PRO A 46 0.19 -0.71 -17.16
N VAL A 47 -0.21 -1.27 -16.02
CA VAL A 47 -1.57 -1.12 -15.48
C VAL A 47 -1.88 0.34 -15.16
N VAL A 48 -0.97 1.02 -14.46
CA VAL A 48 -1.18 2.42 -14.06
C VAL A 48 -1.20 3.33 -15.28
N GLU A 49 -0.31 3.10 -16.25
CA GLU A 49 -0.26 3.86 -17.50
C GLU A 49 -1.54 3.68 -18.34
N GLU A 50 -2.07 2.45 -18.44
CA GLU A 50 -3.33 2.18 -19.14
C GLU A 50 -4.52 2.87 -18.47
N VAL A 51 -4.65 2.77 -17.14
CA VAL A 51 -5.75 3.42 -16.41
C VAL A 51 -5.61 4.95 -16.51
N GLN A 52 -4.40 5.49 -16.47
CA GLN A 52 -4.17 6.91 -16.68
C GLN A 52 -4.58 7.35 -18.10
N ALA A 53 -4.28 6.54 -19.12
CA ALA A 53 -4.76 6.80 -20.47
C ALA A 53 -6.30 6.75 -20.56
N MET A 54 -6.97 5.84 -19.84
CA MET A 54 -8.44 5.82 -19.73
C MET A 54 -8.98 7.04 -18.99
N TYR A 55 -8.24 7.58 -18.02
CA TYR A 55 -8.60 8.81 -17.33
C TYR A 55 -8.56 10.03 -18.28
N ASP A 56 -7.45 10.16 -19.01
CA ASP A 56 -7.20 11.34 -19.85
C ASP A 56 -8.01 11.29 -21.15
N ASN A 57 -8.07 10.14 -21.81
CA ASN A 57 -8.74 9.97 -23.10
C ASN A 57 -10.22 9.58 -22.98
N LYS A 58 -10.69 9.22 -21.78
CA LYS A 58 -12.00 8.65 -21.48
C LYS A 58 -12.16 7.23 -22.05
N LEU A 59 -12.76 6.35 -21.26
CA LEU A 59 -13.22 5.03 -21.70
C LEU A 59 -14.56 5.18 -22.43
N VAL A 60 -14.68 4.57 -23.60
CA VAL A 60 -15.92 4.52 -24.39
C VAL A 60 -16.32 3.06 -24.60
N ILE A 61 -17.51 2.69 -24.12
CA ILE A 61 -18.07 1.35 -24.28
C ILE A 61 -19.10 1.42 -25.41
N LYS A 62 -18.94 0.54 -26.41
CA LYS A 62 -19.85 0.46 -27.57
C LYS A 62 -20.45 -0.93 -27.69
N LYS A 63 -21.69 -1.01 -28.15
CA LYS A 63 -22.35 -2.24 -28.60
C LYS A 63 -22.86 -2.01 -30.02
N GLU A 64 -22.46 -2.88 -30.95
CA GLU A 64 -22.87 -2.79 -32.36
C GLU A 64 -22.59 -1.41 -32.98
N GLY A 65 -21.45 -0.80 -32.62
CA GLY A 65 -21.05 0.53 -33.10
C GLY A 65 -21.70 1.71 -32.36
N VAL A 66 -22.77 1.46 -31.59
CA VAL A 66 -23.46 2.49 -30.78
C VAL A 66 -22.73 2.70 -29.47
N GLU A 67 -22.42 3.95 -29.15
CA GLU A 67 -21.87 4.34 -27.85
C GLU A 67 -22.92 4.17 -26.74
N LEU A 68 -22.61 3.31 -25.77
CA LEU A 68 -23.45 3.05 -24.60
C LEU A 68 -23.03 3.87 -23.40
N PHE A 69 -21.71 4.02 -23.21
CA PHE A 69 -21.17 4.67 -22.02
C PHE A 69 -19.86 5.38 -22.33
N ARG A 70 -19.67 6.52 -21.64
CA ARG A 70 -18.44 7.31 -21.69
C ARG A 70 -18.08 7.76 -20.29
N CYS A 71 -16.90 7.39 -19.82
CA CYS A 71 -16.46 7.74 -18.48
C CYS A 71 -14.95 7.97 -18.40
N ARG A 72 -14.49 8.48 -17.25
CA ARG A 72 -13.09 8.45 -16.86
C ARG A 72 -12.91 7.32 -15.85
N VAL A 73 -11.82 6.58 -15.97
CA VAL A 73 -11.41 5.56 -15.00
C VAL A 73 -10.24 6.12 -14.22
N ALA A 74 -10.27 6.07 -12.89
CA ALA A 74 -9.23 6.64 -12.04
C ALA A 74 -8.80 5.63 -10.97
N ILE A 75 -7.50 5.59 -10.67
CA ILE A 75 -6.98 4.86 -9.51
C ILE A 75 -7.16 5.75 -8.29
N LEU A 76 -8.01 5.36 -7.34
CA LEU A 76 -8.27 6.15 -6.12
C LEU A 76 -7.30 5.84 -4.98
N SER A 77 -6.83 4.60 -4.89
CA SER A 77 -5.91 4.16 -3.85
C SER A 77 -5.25 2.84 -4.24
N VAL A 78 -4.07 2.58 -3.68
CA VAL A 78 -3.44 1.26 -3.68
C VAL A 78 -3.46 0.69 -2.27
N THR A 79 -3.91 -0.55 -2.14
CA THR A 79 -4.04 -1.22 -0.83
C THR A 79 -3.28 -2.53 -0.81
N GLY A 80 -2.74 -2.90 0.34
CA GLY A 80 -2.00 -4.15 0.50
C GLY A 80 -1.46 -4.30 1.91
N ASP A 81 -0.73 -5.40 2.16
CA ASP A 81 -0.05 -5.58 3.43
C ASP A 81 1.03 -4.50 3.66
N ILE A 82 1.52 -4.41 4.90
CA ILE A 82 2.52 -3.38 5.25
C ILE A 82 3.80 -3.52 4.39
N PRO A 83 4.38 -4.71 4.19
CA PRO A 83 5.54 -4.88 3.32
C PRO A 83 5.32 -4.38 1.89
N SER A 84 4.24 -4.78 1.22
CA SER A 84 3.96 -4.35 -0.16
C SER A 84 3.74 -2.85 -0.25
N ILE A 85 2.99 -2.26 0.67
CA ILE A 85 2.79 -0.81 0.67
C ILE A 85 4.08 -0.05 0.97
N SER A 86 4.90 -0.53 1.90
CA SER A 86 6.21 0.07 2.17
C SER A 86 7.13 0.01 0.95
N GLU A 87 7.12 -1.09 0.20
CA GLU A 87 7.85 -1.20 -1.06
C GLU A 87 7.35 -0.18 -2.09
N LEU A 88 6.03 -0.04 -2.28
CA LEU A 88 5.46 0.92 -3.23
C LEU A 88 5.74 2.38 -2.87
N MET A 89 5.81 2.70 -1.58
CA MET A 89 6.16 4.04 -1.09
C MET A 89 7.66 4.27 -0.97
N MET A 90 8.51 3.27 -1.28
CA MET A 90 9.96 3.29 -1.02
C MET A 90 10.30 3.59 0.45
N ALA A 91 9.38 3.29 1.38
CA ALA A 91 9.54 3.64 2.78
C ALA A 91 10.56 2.70 3.45
N ALA A 92 11.44 3.27 4.28
CA ALA A 92 12.56 2.55 4.89
C ALA A 92 12.15 1.47 5.92
N GLY A 93 10.85 1.26 6.14
CA GLY A 93 10.31 0.19 6.99
C GLY A 93 10.18 0.53 8.48
N HIS A 94 9.47 -0.32 9.21
CA HIS A 94 9.04 -0.11 10.61
C HIS A 94 10.16 -0.20 11.65
N THR A 95 11.37 -0.62 11.26
CA THR A 95 12.53 -0.71 12.14
C THR A 95 13.39 0.55 12.12
N THR A 96 13.01 1.59 11.39
CA THR A 96 13.77 2.84 11.25
C THR A 96 13.35 3.88 12.28
N THR A 97 14.15 4.94 12.44
CA THR A 97 13.84 6.00 13.42
C THR A 97 12.53 6.73 13.09
N PHE A 98 12.19 6.84 11.80
CA PHE A 98 10.96 7.45 11.30
C PHE A 98 10.20 6.45 10.42
N GLY A 99 9.83 5.30 10.99
CA GLY A 99 9.26 4.18 10.24
C GLY A 99 7.81 4.34 9.81
N CYS A 100 7.12 5.41 10.24
CA CYS A 100 5.75 5.67 9.81
C CYS A 100 5.70 6.31 8.43
N ARG A 101 4.92 5.72 7.53
CA ARG A 101 4.68 6.23 6.17
C ARG A 101 3.66 7.38 6.12
N ILE A 102 2.85 7.54 7.15
CA ILE A 102 1.77 8.54 7.23
C ILE A 102 2.25 9.84 7.89
N CYS A 103 3.05 9.73 8.96
CA CYS A 103 3.46 10.87 9.77
C CYS A 103 4.94 10.82 10.15
N LYS A 104 5.49 11.96 10.56
CA LYS A 104 6.90 12.14 10.98
C LYS A 104 7.10 11.80 12.47
N VAL A 105 6.58 10.66 12.91
CA VAL A 105 6.79 10.20 14.29
C VAL A 105 8.21 9.61 14.44
N LYS A 106 8.93 10.08 15.46
CA LYS A 106 10.21 9.50 15.88
C LYS A 106 9.96 8.30 16.79
N CYS A 107 10.63 7.18 16.52
CA CYS A 107 10.53 6.00 17.37
C CYS A 107 11.04 6.28 18.78
N HIS A 108 10.39 5.67 19.77
CA HIS A 108 10.89 5.54 21.12
C HIS A 108 11.53 4.16 21.28
N LYS A 109 12.78 4.13 21.74
CA LYS A 109 13.46 2.88 22.13
C LYS A 109 13.15 2.64 23.61
N PRO A 110 12.65 1.45 24.00
CA PRO A 110 12.46 1.15 25.41
C PRO A 110 13.83 1.20 26.12
N HIS A 111 13.95 2.02 27.16
CA HIS A 111 15.16 2.08 27.98
C HIS A 111 15.29 0.79 28.81
N GLY A 112 16.45 0.13 28.76
CA GLY A 112 16.91 -0.80 29.79
C GLY A 112 16.45 -2.26 29.73
N VAL A 113 15.57 -2.67 28.79
CA VAL A 113 15.01 -4.05 28.78
C VAL A 113 15.33 -4.84 27.51
N SER A 114 15.41 -4.20 26.34
CA SER A 114 15.92 -4.85 25.13
C SER A 114 16.44 -3.83 24.11
N ASN A 115 17.45 -4.22 23.33
CA ASN A 115 17.86 -3.50 22.12
C ASN A 115 16.91 -3.77 20.92
N LYS A 116 15.85 -4.56 21.14
CA LYS A 116 14.94 -5.06 20.11
C LYS A 116 13.52 -4.55 20.37
N GLY A 117 13.14 -3.48 19.68
CA GLY A 117 11.80 -2.92 19.73
C GLY A 117 11.81 -1.41 19.53
N LYS A 118 11.10 -0.93 18.52
CA LYS A 118 10.82 0.50 18.33
C LYS A 118 9.32 0.69 18.50
N SER A 119 8.93 1.60 19.40
CA SER A 119 7.53 1.97 19.59
C SER A 119 7.27 3.36 19.02
N TYR A 120 6.04 3.60 18.57
CA TYR A 120 5.59 4.90 18.07
C TYR A 120 4.37 5.32 18.89
N PRO A 121 4.58 5.88 20.10
CA PRO A 121 3.52 6.03 21.10
C PRO A 121 2.50 7.13 20.75
N LYS A 122 2.85 8.04 19.84
CA LYS A 122 1.99 9.14 19.43
C LYS A 122 2.12 9.41 17.94
N MET A 123 1.07 9.95 17.34
CA MET A 123 1.14 10.43 15.97
C MET A 123 2.01 11.70 15.90
N GLY A 124 2.87 11.78 14.89
CA GLY A 124 3.61 12.99 14.56
C GLY A 124 2.83 13.87 13.56
N PRO A 125 3.42 14.98 13.11
CA PRO A 125 2.86 15.75 11.99
C PRO A 125 2.71 14.88 10.74
N LEU A 126 1.59 15.02 10.04
CA LEU A 126 1.36 14.30 8.78
C LEU A 126 2.41 14.69 7.74
N ARG A 127 2.76 13.73 6.88
CA ARG A 127 3.60 14.03 5.72
C ARG A 127 2.83 14.87 4.71
N THR A 128 3.48 15.91 4.19
CA THR A 128 2.88 16.76 3.16
C THR A 128 2.95 16.08 1.80
N LEU A 129 2.15 16.58 0.84
CA LEU A 129 2.20 16.10 -0.54
C LEU A 129 3.61 16.29 -1.14
N GLU A 130 4.24 17.44 -0.88
CA GLU A 130 5.59 17.73 -1.38
C GLU A 130 6.65 16.79 -0.79
N GLU A 131 6.56 16.45 0.51
CA GLU A 131 7.45 15.47 1.14
C GLU A 131 7.24 14.06 0.55
N LEU A 132 6.01 13.71 0.18
CA LEU A 132 5.72 12.44 -0.48
C LEU A 132 6.25 12.41 -1.92
N LYS A 133 6.20 13.53 -2.65
CA LYS A 133 6.67 13.62 -4.04
C LYS A 133 8.18 13.70 -4.15
N ASN A 134 8.78 14.62 -3.41
CA ASN A 134 10.19 14.98 -3.52
C ASN A 134 11.06 14.20 -2.52
N GLY A 135 10.43 13.54 -1.55
CA GLY A 135 11.12 12.89 -0.44
C GLY A 135 11.39 13.84 0.73
N ASP A 136 11.73 13.21 1.85
CA ASP A 136 12.13 13.80 3.12
C ASP A 136 13.10 12.81 3.79
N LEU A 137 14.35 12.84 3.33
CA LEU A 137 15.41 11.93 3.79
C LEU A 137 15.71 12.09 5.29
N ALA A 138 15.53 13.31 5.83
CA ALA A 138 15.70 13.59 7.25
C ALA A 138 14.73 12.74 8.11
N HIS A 139 13.56 12.43 7.57
CA HIS A 139 12.58 11.55 8.21
C HIS A 139 12.39 10.22 7.46
N GLY A 140 13.38 9.74 6.71
CA GLY A 140 13.36 8.38 6.15
C GLY A 140 12.33 8.14 5.04
N MET A 141 11.96 9.18 4.28
CA MET A 141 11.11 9.08 3.10
C MET A 141 11.94 9.40 1.85
N PRO A 142 12.28 8.42 1.00
CA PRO A 142 13.00 8.68 -0.25
C PRO A 142 12.17 9.40 -1.32
N GLY A 143 10.84 9.37 -1.19
CA GLY A 143 9.90 9.87 -2.20
C GLY A 143 9.17 8.72 -2.88
N VAL A 144 7.87 8.93 -3.13
CA VAL A 144 7.01 7.97 -3.83
C VAL A 144 7.34 7.98 -5.32
N PRO A 145 7.37 6.82 -6.00
CA PRO A 145 7.61 6.74 -7.43
C PRO A 145 6.68 7.64 -8.25
N LYS A 146 7.24 8.30 -9.28
CA LYS A 146 6.51 9.17 -10.21
C LYS A 146 5.26 8.53 -10.80
N LEU A 147 5.33 7.21 -11.02
CA LEU A 147 4.20 6.39 -11.47
C LEU A 147 2.90 6.67 -10.70
N PHE A 148 2.99 6.91 -9.39
CA PHE A 148 1.82 7.25 -8.57
C PHE A 148 1.68 8.75 -8.35
N THR A 149 2.77 9.49 -8.20
CA THR A 149 2.70 10.92 -7.83
C THR A 149 2.22 11.83 -8.96
N GLU A 150 2.27 11.35 -10.19
CA GLU A 150 1.71 12.02 -11.38
C GLU A 150 0.21 11.76 -11.55
N LEU A 151 -0.37 10.80 -10.83
CA LEU A 151 -1.81 10.58 -10.84
C LEU A 151 -2.53 11.79 -10.23
N LYS A 152 -3.58 12.27 -10.91
CA LYS A 152 -4.41 13.39 -10.45
C LYS A 152 -5.13 13.12 -9.13
N THR A 153 -5.26 11.86 -8.76
CA THR A 153 -5.86 11.36 -7.52
C THR A 153 -4.87 11.23 -6.37
N PHE A 154 -3.56 11.37 -6.61
CA PHE A 154 -2.54 11.28 -5.58
C PHE A 154 -2.47 12.57 -4.77
N ILE A 155 -3.10 12.56 -3.59
CA ILE A 155 -3.26 13.76 -2.75
C ILE A 155 -2.53 13.67 -1.40
N ILE A 156 -2.50 12.49 -0.77
CA ILE A 156 -1.98 12.31 0.59
C ILE A 156 -1.48 10.87 0.79
N SER A 157 -0.82 10.62 1.92
CA SER A 157 -0.27 9.30 2.28
C SER A 157 -1.33 8.19 2.36
N TYR A 158 -2.60 8.53 2.63
CA TYR A 158 -3.72 7.58 2.61
C TYR A 158 -4.08 7.03 1.22
N PHE A 159 -3.48 7.56 0.14
CA PHE A 159 -3.52 6.90 -1.16
C PHE A 159 -2.97 5.46 -1.07
N PHE A 160 -2.03 5.22 -0.16
CA PHE A 160 -1.49 3.90 0.16
C PHE A 160 -2.07 3.36 1.47
N PHE A 161 -3.18 2.65 1.37
CA PHE A 161 -3.88 2.11 2.53
C PHE A 161 -3.36 0.73 2.94
N GLY A 162 -3.24 0.46 4.24
CA GLY A 162 -2.82 -0.85 4.73
C GLY A 162 -4.01 -1.80 4.83
N ASP A 163 -3.78 -3.08 4.56
CA ASP A 163 -4.77 -4.14 4.80
C ASP A 163 -5.10 -4.23 6.30
N LYS A 164 -6.32 -3.78 6.65
CA LYS A 164 -6.83 -3.73 8.01
C LYS A 164 -6.96 -5.12 8.65
N LEU A 165 -7.35 -6.13 7.88
CA LEU A 165 -7.53 -7.50 8.40
C LEU A 165 -6.18 -8.14 8.73
N HIS A 166 -5.21 -7.97 7.85
CA HIS A 166 -3.85 -8.44 8.12
C HIS A 166 -3.21 -7.72 9.33
N MET A 167 -3.47 -6.42 9.49
CA MET A 167 -3.01 -5.66 10.67
C MET A 167 -3.66 -6.14 11.97
N LEU A 168 -4.95 -6.47 11.97
CA LEU A 168 -5.68 -6.92 13.15
C LEU A 168 -5.31 -8.35 13.53
N GLY A 169 -5.41 -9.30 12.60
CA GLY A 169 -5.20 -10.72 12.87
C GLY A 169 -3.73 -11.09 13.07
N HIS A 170 -2.92 -10.89 12.03
CA HIS A 170 -1.51 -11.33 12.03
C HIS A 170 -0.59 -10.33 12.77
N GLY A 171 -0.89 -9.04 12.70
CA GLY A 171 -0.11 -8.01 13.39
C GLY A 171 -0.42 -7.95 14.89
N MET A 172 -1.53 -7.29 15.23
CA MET A 172 -1.89 -6.99 16.62
C MET A 172 -2.30 -8.24 17.41
N GLY A 173 -3.08 -9.14 16.80
CA GLY A 173 -3.48 -10.40 17.44
C GLY A 173 -2.27 -11.24 17.88
N HIS A 174 -1.23 -11.35 17.05
CA HIS A 174 0.01 -12.05 17.40
C HIS A 174 0.76 -11.38 18.55
N MET A 175 0.81 -10.05 18.58
CA MET A 175 1.43 -9.31 19.68
C MET A 175 0.68 -9.50 21.01
N VAL A 176 -0.66 -9.47 20.98
CA VAL A 176 -1.49 -9.73 22.16
C VAL A 176 -1.34 -11.17 22.63
N TYR A 177 -1.37 -12.14 21.70
CA TYR A 177 -1.15 -13.55 22.04
C TYR A 177 0.19 -13.76 22.76
N LYS A 178 1.28 -13.18 22.22
CA LYS A 178 2.62 -13.23 22.84
C LYS A 178 2.69 -12.55 24.21
N LEU A 179 1.87 -11.52 24.45
CA LEU A 179 1.78 -10.88 25.76
C LEU A 179 1.10 -11.80 26.78
N LEU A 180 0.11 -12.59 26.34
CA LEU A 180 -0.67 -13.50 27.18
C LEU A 180 0.06 -14.83 27.43
N ASP A 181 0.85 -15.32 26.47
CA ASP A 181 1.68 -16.51 26.61
C ASP A 181 3.14 -16.27 26.18
N PRO A 182 3.97 -15.71 27.06
CA PRO A 182 5.37 -15.37 26.75
C PRO A 182 6.29 -16.59 26.61
N LYS A 183 5.81 -17.83 26.79
CA LYS A 183 6.67 -19.04 26.87
C LYS A 183 7.16 -19.59 25.53
N THR A 184 6.79 -19.01 24.39
CA THR A 184 7.30 -19.40 23.06
C THR A 184 8.20 -18.30 22.49
N SER A 185 9.42 -18.17 23.00
CA SER A 185 10.40 -17.17 22.54
C SER A 185 11.65 -17.83 21.94
N ASP A 186 11.52 -18.40 20.75
CA ASP A 186 12.66 -18.47 19.83
C ASP A 186 12.69 -17.16 19.03
N TRP A 187 13.81 -16.45 19.14
CA TRP A 187 14.06 -15.14 18.51
C TRP A 187 14.73 -15.31 17.14
#